data_AF-A0A7K1J500-F1
#
_entry.id   AF-A0A7K1J500-F1
#
_cell.length_a   1.000
_cell.length_b   1.000
_cell.length_c   1.000
_cell.angle_alpha   90.00
_cell.angle_beta   90.00
_cell.angle_gamma   90.00
#
_symmetry.space_group_name_H-M   'P 1'
#
loop_
_entity.id
_entity.type
_entity.pdbx_description
1 polymer ?
#
loop_
_entity_poly.entity_id
_entity_poly.type
_entity_poly.pdbx_seq_one_letter_code
_entity_poly.pdbx_strand_id
1 'polypeptide(L)'
;MSDSQYQQIADWLEGTQNRKNATSLIGDGLVGCAAMLPGFTYSKADTSQARNRQASIVLATDNVVSGSPTYSLQQALDLTSQAGITVDGLYSGPKESEQDEATKQMEQLIEQHGGLFLVQSDSSSIDELVREIDGRQSHEADEQSQTALSDAPGWWTLAIAVLVMVWLVLAWRLKR
;
A
#
# COMPACT_ATOMS: atom_id res chain seq x y z
N MET A 1 35.29 22.05 -12.97
CA MET A 1 35.14 20.58 -12.95
C MET A 1 36.03 20.01 -14.03
N SER A 2 36.69 18.89 -13.77
CA SER A 2 37.48 18.17 -14.78
C SER A 2 36.58 17.24 -15.60
N ASP A 3 37.00 16.90 -16.82
CA ASP A 3 36.23 16.03 -17.73
C ASP A 3 35.94 14.65 -17.11
N SER A 4 36.83 14.15 -16.26
CA SER A 4 36.62 12.88 -15.53
C SER A 4 35.51 12.98 -14.48
N GLN A 5 35.33 14.14 -13.84
CA GLN A 5 34.23 14.37 -12.91
C GLN A 5 32.89 14.51 -13.63
N TYR A 6 32.88 15.12 -14.82
CA TYR A 6 31.70 15.15 -15.68
C TYR A 6 31.28 13.73 -16.10
N GLN A 7 32.24 12.90 -16.49
CA GLN A 7 31.96 11.52 -16.90
C GLN A 7 31.43 10.67 -15.73
N GLN A 8 32.01 10.79 -14.53
CA GLN A 8 31.48 10.08 -13.35
C GLN A 8 30.05 10.47 -12.99
N ILE A 9 29.71 11.76 -13.12
CA ILE A 9 28.34 12.24 -12.90
C ILE A 9 27.42 11.74 -14.01
N ALA A 10 27.87 11.77 -15.27
CA ALA A 10 27.09 11.29 -16.40
C ALA A 10 26.80 9.79 -16.32
N ASP A 11 27.80 8.98 -15.96
CA ASP A 11 27.67 7.53 -15.76
C ASP A 11 26.76 7.22 -14.56
N TRP A 12 26.87 8.00 -13.48
CA TRP A 12 25.97 7.87 -12.32
C TRP A 12 24.51 8.22 -12.67
N LEU A 13 24.30 9.23 -13.52
CA LEU A 13 22.98 9.64 -14.01
C LEU A 13 22.50 8.83 -15.22
N GLU A 14 23.29 7.91 -15.78
CA GLU A 14 23.00 7.25 -17.05
C GLU A 14 21.65 6.51 -17.02
N GLY A 15 21.27 5.99 -15.85
CA GLY A 15 20.00 5.31 -15.61
C GLY A 15 18.81 6.22 -15.29
N THR A 16 19.03 7.52 -15.04
CA THR A 16 17.97 8.52 -14.78
C THR A 16 17.81 9.53 -15.92
N GLN A 17 18.66 9.43 -16.94
CA GLN A 17 18.60 10.31 -18.10
C GLN A 17 17.42 9.96 -18.99
N ASN A 18 16.73 10.99 -19.49
CA ASN A 18 15.61 10.82 -20.41
C ASN A 18 16.10 10.23 -21.75
N ARG A 19 15.89 8.93 -21.96
CA ARG A 19 16.19 8.24 -23.21
C ARG A 19 14.93 8.15 -24.07
N LYS A 20 15.03 8.60 -25.31
CA LYS A 20 13.92 8.55 -26.27
C LYS A 20 13.32 7.14 -26.34
N ASN A 21 12.02 7.03 -26.05
CA ASN A 21 11.22 5.81 -26.14
C ASN A 21 11.53 4.69 -25.11
N ALA A 22 12.18 5.00 -23.99
CA ALA A 22 12.45 3.99 -22.95
C ALA A 22 12.33 4.47 -21.50
N THR A 23 12.14 5.77 -21.25
CA THR A 23 12.25 6.31 -19.88
C THR A 23 10.95 6.30 -19.08
N SER A 24 9.78 6.16 -19.70
CA SER A 24 8.50 6.33 -18.99
C SER A 24 7.51 5.23 -19.36
N LEU A 25 7.72 4.08 -18.73
CA LEU A 25 6.85 2.90 -18.77
C LEU A 25 6.04 2.84 -17.45
N ILE A 26 5.13 3.80 -17.26
CA ILE A 26 4.45 4.04 -15.98
C ILE A 26 3.73 2.78 -15.45
N GLY A 27 2.97 2.09 -16.31
CA GLY A 27 2.26 0.88 -15.90
C GLY A 27 3.20 -0.29 -15.57
N ASP A 28 4.26 -0.48 -16.35
CA ASP A 28 5.27 -1.52 -16.09
C ASP A 28 6.02 -1.26 -14.77
N GLY A 29 6.35 0.00 -14.49
CA GLY A 29 6.95 0.43 -13.24
C GLY A 29 6.04 0.19 -12.03
N LEU A 30 4.75 0.52 -12.16
CA LEU A 30 3.75 0.27 -11.12
C LEU A 30 3.62 -1.23 -10.81
N VAL A 31 3.49 -2.07 -11.84
CA VAL A 31 3.44 -3.53 -11.69
C VAL A 31 4.74 -4.07 -11.08
N GLY A 32 5.89 -3.56 -11.50
CA GLY A 32 7.19 -3.94 -10.96
C GLY A 32 7.32 -3.65 -9.45
N CYS A 33 6.89 -2.46 -9.02
CA CYS A 33 6.84 -2.11 -7.60
C CYS A 33 5.83 -2.98 -6.84
N ALA A 34 4.64 -3.18 -7.39
CA ALA A 34 3.61 -4.00 -6.78
C ALA A 34 4.07 -5.46 -6.60
N ALA A 35 4.83 -6.01 -7.55
CA ALA A 35 5.39 -7.35 -7.46
C ALA A 35 6.38 -7.55 -6.30
N MET A 36 6.95 -6.48 -5.75
CA MET A 36 7.79 -6.53 -4.55
C MET A 36 6.96 -6.57 -3.26
N LEU A 37 5.68 -6.21 -3.31
CA LEU A 37 4.81 -6.19 -2.15
C LEU A 37 4.22 -7.58 -1.86
N PRO A 38 4.11 -7.97 -0.57
CA PRO A 38 3.42 -9.19 -0.18
C PRO A 38 1.97 -9.17 -0.67
N GLY A 39 1.52 -10.23 -1.34
CA GLY A 39 0.13 -10.37 -1.82
C GLY A 39 -0.07 -10.14 -3.33
N PHE A 40 0.88 -9.50 -4.03
CA PHE A 40 0.78 -9.34 -5.49
C PHE A 40 1.08 -10.64 -6.26
N THR A 41 2.12 -11.38 -5.86
CA THR A 41 2.51 -12.65 -6.49
C THR A 41 1.93 -13.87 -5.79
N TYR A 42 1.66 -13.77 -4.49
CA TYR A 42 1.16 -14.85 -3.66
C TYR A 42 -0.36 -14.91 -3.74
N SER A 43 -0.85 -15.59 -4.79
CA SER A 43 -2.26 -16.00 -4.93
C SER A 43 -2.75 -16.68 -3.66
N LYS A 44 -3.61 -16.03 -2.86
CA LYS A 44 -4.60 -16.61 -1.92
C LYS A 44 -4.15 -17.83 -1.09
N ALA A 45 -2.87 -18.04 -0.87
CA ALA A 45 -2.32 -19.16 -0.12
C ALA A 45 -2.25 -18.76 1.36
N ASP A 46 -3.42 -18.79 1.97
CA ASP A 46 -3.65 -19.31 3.31
C ASP A 46 -2.61 -18.98 4.40
N THR A 47 -2.36 -17.69 4.62
CA THR A 47 -2.02 -17.23 5.97
C THR A 47 -2.95 -16.08 6.31
N SER A 48 -3.78 -16.28 7.33
CA SER A 48 -4.63 -15.27 7.97
C SER A 48 -3.86 -14.02 8.44
N GLN A 49 -2.51 -14.07 8.44
CA GLN A 49 -1.59 -12.98 8.75
C GLN A 49 -1.21 -12.10 7.55
N ALA A 50 -1.22 -12.63 6.31
CA ALA A 50 -0.87 -11.85 5.10
C ALA A 50 -2.07 -11.08 4.53
N ARG A 51 -3.30 -11.52 4.83
CA ARG A 51 -4.55 -10.91 4.38
C ARG A 51 -4.86 -9.56 5.06
N ASN A 52 -4.09 -9.20 6.08
CA ASN A 52 -4.37 -8.09 6.98
C ASN A 52 -3.33 -6.95 6.88
N ARG A 53 -2.50 -6.95 5.84
CA ARG A 53 -1.63 -5.82 5.51
C ARG A 53 -2.08 -5.27 4.16
N GLN A 54 -2.94 -4.26 4.19
CA GLN A 54 -3.26 -3.49 3.00
C GLN A 54 -1.99 -2.72 2.65
N ALA A 55 -1.46 -2.93 1.44
CA ALA A 55 -0.27 -2.22 1.00
C ALA A 55 -0.70 -0.98 0.21
N SER A 56 0.04 0.12 0.36
CA SER A 56 -0.19 1.33 -0.42
C SER A 56 1.04 1.67 -1.26
N ILE A 57 0.81 2.18 -2.47
CA ILE A 57 1.84 2.71 -3.37
C ILE A 57 1.48 4.17 -3.66
N VAL A 58 2.46 5.06 -3.54
CA VAL A 58 2.35 6.43 -4.05
C VAL A 58 3.02 6.49 -5.41
N LEU A 59 2.23 6.68 -6.46
CA LEU A 59 2.69 6.80 -7.84
C LEU A 59 2.93 8.27 -8.20
N ALA A 60 4.20 8.68 -8.19
CA ALA A 60 4.60 10.03 -8.59
C ALA A 60 4.99 10.07 -10.09
N THR A 61 4.21 10.76 -10.92
CA THR A 61 4.47 10.86 -12.37
C THR A 61 3.77 12.06 -13.00
N ASP A 62 4.24 12.51 -14.16
CA ASP A 62 3.58 13.50 -15.02
C ASP A 62 2.61 12.84 -16.05
N ASN A 63 2.49 11.51 -16.01
CA ASN A 63 1.74 10.67 -16.93
C ASN A 63 2.11 10.85 -18.42
N VAL A 64 3.35 11.25 -18.72
CA VAL A 64 3.84 11.34 -20.10
C VAL A 64 4.55 10.02 -20.46
N VAL A 65 3.82 9.14 -21.17
CA VAL A 65 4.36 7.84 -21.61
C VAL A 65 5.47 8.05 -22.65
N SER A 66 6.63 7.44 -22.43
CA SER A 66 7.80 7.50 -23.32
C SER A 66 8.33 6.09 -23.53
N GLY A 67 7.76 5.40 -24.52
CA GLY A 67 8.09 4.02 -24.89
C GLY A 67 6.85 3.21 -25.26
N SER A 68 7.03 1.90 -25.33
CA SER A 68 5.94 0.94 -25.58
C SER A 68 5.74 0.10 -24.32
N PRO A 69 4.81 0.49 -23.42
CA PRO A 69 4.59 -0.25 -22.19
C PRO A 69 3.94 -1.61 -22.47
N THR A 70 4.28 -2.60 -21.65
CA THR A 70 3.62 -3.92 -21.68
C THR A 70 2.26 -3.83 -20.99
N TYR A 71 2.19 -3.10 -19.88
CA TYR A 71 0.97 -2.79 -19.14
C TYR A 71 0.63 -1.31 -19.28
N SER A 72 -0.60 -1.01 -19.68
CA SER A 72 -1.13 0.35 -19.56
C SER A 72 -1.29 0.73 -18.08
N LEU A 73 -1.38 2.03 -17.79
CA LEU A 73 -1.64 2.50 -16.42
C LEU A 73 -2.93 1.87 -15.86
N GLN A 74 -3.99 1.82 -16.67
CA GLN A 74 -5.25 1.18 -16.27
C GLN A 74 -5.06 -0.30 -15.93
N GLN A 75 -4.37 -1.07 -16.78
CA GLN A 75 -4.11 -2.49 -16.52
C GLN A 75 -3.27 -2.70 -15.26
N ALA A 76 -2.31 -1.83 -15.01
CA ALA A 76 -1.50 -1.87 -13.80
C ALA A 76 -2.35 -1.62 -12.55
N LEU A 77 -3.25 -0.62 -12.59
CA LEU A 77 -4.18 -0.30 -11.50
C LEU A 77 -5.20 -1.42 -11.25
N ASP A 78 -5.70 -2.05 -12.31
CA ASP A 78 -6.58 -3.23 -12.21
C ASP A 78 -5.87 -4.37 -11.45
N LEU A 79 -4.59 -4.60 -11.74
CA LEU A 79 -3.79 -5.67 -11.10
C LEU A 79 -3.48 -5.34 -9.64
N THR A 80 -3.12 -4.10 -9.32
CA THR A 80 -2.86 -3.68 -7.94
C THR A 80 -4.13 -3.73 -7.10
N SER A 81 -5.26 -3.28 -7.64
CA SER A 81 -6.55 -3.33 -6.95
C SER A 81 -6.97 -4.78 -6.65
N GLN A 82 -6.79 -5.71 -7.60
CA GLN A 82 -7.04 -7.14 -7.37
C GLN A 82 -6.15 -7.76 -6.28
N ALA A 83 -4.94 -7.22 -6.11
CA ALA A 83 -4.01 -7.63 -5.06
C ALA A 83 -4.29 -6.98 -3.70
N GLY A 84 -5.31 -6.11 -3.59
CA GLY A 84 -5.60 -5.35 -2.37
C GLY A 84 -4.56 -4.27 -2.08
N ILE A 85 -3.93 -3.73 -3.13
CA ILE A 85 -2.94 -2.66 -3.05
C ILE A 85 -3.59 -1.37 -3.52
N THR A 86 -3.68 -0.38 -2.64
CA THR A 86 -4.19 0.96 -2.98
C THR A 86 -3.09 1.76 -3.64
N VAL A 87 -3.42 2.51 -4.69
CA VAL A 87 -2.46 3.35 -5.41
C VAL A 87 -2.92 4.79 -5.36
N ASP A 88 -2.21 5.62 -4.61
CA ASP A 88 -2.43 7.07 -4.57
C ASP A 88 -1.55 7.75 -5.63
N GLY A 89 -2.08 8.70 -6.38
CA GLY A 89 -1.40 9.41 -7.46
C GLY A 89 -0.88 10.77 -7.03
N LEU A 90 0.39 11.04 -7.30
CA LEU A 90 1.00 12.37 -7.15
C LEU A 90 1.46 12.87 -8.53
N TYR A 91 0.76 13.86 -9.08
CA TYR A 91 1.16 14.51 -10.31
C TYR A 91 2.38 15.39 -10.08
N SER A 92 3.48 15.04 -10.75
CA SER A 92 4.79 15.72 -10.65
C SER A 92 5.16 16.49 -11.92
N GLY A 93 4.18 16.80 -12.76
CA GLY A 93 4.38 17.58 -13.99
C GLY A 93 4.26 19.10 -13.79
N PRO A 94 4.48 19.88 -14.85
CA PRO A 94 4.33 21.34 -14.82
C PRO A 94 2.85 21.77 -14.68
N LYS A 95 2.61 22.92 -14.03
CA LYS A 95 1.25 23.42 -13.73
C LYS A 95 0.39 23.57 -14.98
N GLU A 96 1.02 23.96 -16.08
CA GLU A 96 0.37 24.19 -17.37
C GLU A 96 -0.23 22.90 -17.95
N SER A 97 0.31 21.74 -17.57
CA SER A 97 -0.11 20.41 -18.05
C SER A 97 -1.06 19.69 -17.09
N GLU A 98 -1.45 20.31 -15.96
CA GLU A 98 -2.43 19.72 -15.03
C GLU A 98 -3.78 19.49 -15.71
N GLN A 99 -4.13 20.32 -16.70
CA GLN A 99 -5.40 20.24 -17.42
C GLN A 99 -5.35 19.38 -18.69
N ASP A 100 -4.18 18.82 -19.00
CA ASP A 100 -3.99 17.96 -20.17
C ASP A 100 -4.81 16.67 -20.00
N GLU A 101 -5.28 16.13 -21.13
CA GLU A 101 -6.08 14.91 -21.15
C GLU A 101 -5.37 13.72 -20.49
N ALA A 102 -4.04 13.63 -20.63
CA ALA A 102 -3.25 12.60 -19.98
C ALA A 102 -3.32 12.72 -18.44
N THR A 103 -3.21 13.93 -17.90
CA THR A 103 -3.28 14.17 -16.46
C THR A 103 -4.67 13.84 -15.91
N LYS A 104 -5.73 14.29 -16.60
CA LYS A 104 -7.12 13.98 -16.23
C LYS A 104 -7.43 12.49 -16.31
N GLN A 105 -6.87 11.80 -17.30
CA GLN A 105 -7.02 10.35 -17.39
C GLN A 105 -6.36 9.65 -16.21
N MET A 106 -5.19 10.10 -15.76
CA MET A 106 -4.54 9.57 -14.56
C MET A 106 -5.39 9.81 -13.32
N GLU A 107 -5.87 11.04 -13.12
CA GLU A 107 -6.77 11.42 -12.02
C GLU A 107 -7.98 10.48 -11.97
N GLN A 108 -8.70 10.37 -13.08
CA GLN A 108 -9.87 9.49 -13.18
C GLN A 108 -9.55 8.02 -12.89
N LEU A 109 -8.45 7.50 -13.43
CA LEU A 109 -8.06 6.11 -13.21
C LEU A 109 -7.70 5.86 -11.74
N ILE A 110 -6.96 6.77 -11.10
CA ILE A 110 -6.56 6.64 -9.69
C ILE A 110 -7.80 6.67 -8.79
N GLU A 111 -8.67 7.65 -8.97
CA GLU A 111 -9.88 7.80 -8.16
C GLU A 111 -10.86 6.64 -8.34
N GLN A 112 -11.02 6.12 -9.56
CA GLN A 112 -11.86 4.96 -9.83
C GLN A 112 -11.39 3.70 -9.10
N HIS A 113 -10.10 3.58 -8.81
CA HIS A 113 -9.52 2.45 -8.06
C HIS A 113 -9.43 2.73 -6.55
N GLY A 114 -10.04 3.82 -6.07
CA GLY A 114 -10.10 4.18 -4.65
C GLY A 114 -8.84 4.86 -4.12
N GLY A 115 -7.95 5.31 -4.99
CA GLY A 115 -6.78 6.12 -4.64
C GLY A 115 -7.09 7.61 -4.63
N LEU A 116 -6.29 8.38 -3.92
CA LEU A 116 -6.32 9.84 -3.95
C LEU A 116 -5.42 10.36 -5.07
N PHE A 117 -5.88 11.32 -5.86
CA PHE A 117 -5.06 12.03 -6.83
C PHE A 117 -4.72 13.43 -6.33
N LEU A 118 -3.44 13.79 -6.38
CA LEU A 118 -2.95 15.08 -5.92
C LEU A 118 -1.97 15.67 -6.91
N VAL A 119 -1.84 16.99 -6.84
CA VAL A 119 -0.91 17.75 -7.65
C VAL A 119 0.21 18.27 -6.76
N GLN A 120 1.47 18.00 -7.10
CA GLN A 120 2.64 18.42 -6.31
C GLN A 120 2.72 19.94 -6.11
N SER A 121 2.12 20.66 -7.05
CA SER A 121 2.18 22.11 -7.16
C SER A 121 1.36 22.86 -6.07
N ASP A 122 0.54 22.11 -5.33
CA ASP A 122 -0.20 22.54 -4.14
C ASP A 122 0.44 21.96 -2.86
N SER A 123 1.11 22.82 -2.08
CA SER A 123 1.82 22.40 -0.85
C SER A 123 0.90 21.82 0.22
N SER A 124 -0.38 22.19 0.22
CA SER A 124 -1.41 21.63 1.12
C SER A 124 -1.74 20.17 0.80
N SER A 125 -1.56 19.75 -0.45
CA SER A 125 -1.94 18.43 -0.93
C SER A 125 -1.02 17.33 -0.38
N ILE A 126 0.26 17.62 -0.15
CA ILE A 126 1.20 16.63 0.41
C ILE A 126 0.88 16.34 1.88
N ASP A 127 0.55 17.37 2.67
CA ASP A 127 0.13 17.19 4.07
C ASP A 127 -1.18 16.39 4.15
N GLU A 128 -2.08 16.58 3.19
CA GLU A 128 -3.33 15.81 3.05
C GLU A 128 -3.07 14.34 2.68
N LEU A 129 -2.16 14.06 1.74
CA LEU A 129 -1.72 12.69 1.41
C LEU A 129 -1.18 11.97 2.64
N VAL A 130 -0.26 12.62 3.37
CA VAL A 130 0.36 12.04 4.56
C VAL A 130 -0.69 11.76 5.63
N ARG A 131 -1.61 12.70 5.85
CA ARG A 131 -2.69 12.56 6.83
C ARG A 131 -3.66 11.43 6.47
N GLU A 132 -4.01 11.29 5.20
CA GLU A 132 -4.90 10.25 4.72
C GLU A 132 -4.23 8.87 4.80
N ILE A 133 -2.95 8.76 4.41
CA ILE A 133 -2.17 7.52 4.55
C ILE A 133 -2.04 7.10 6.03
N ASP A 134 -1.74 8.05 6.92
CA ASP A 134 -1.65 7.82 8.37
C ASP A 134 -3.02 7.45 8.97
N GLY A 135 -4.09 8.07 8.47
CA GLY A 135 -5.48 7.75 8.82
C GLY A 135 -5.89 6.32 8.44
N ARG A 136 -5.59 5.88 7.21
CA ARG A 136 -5.85 4.50 6.78
C ARG A 136 -5.06 3.48 7.61
N GLN A 137 -3.77 3.75 7.83
CA GLN A 137 -2.91 2.88 8.62
C GLN A 137 -3.37 2.76 10.09
N SER A 138 -3.87 3.84 10.69
CA SER A 138 -4.37 3.84 12.07
C SER A 138 -5.74 3.16 12.23
N HIS A 139 -6.68 3.37 11.30
CA HIS A 139 -7.98 2.69 11.32
C HIS A 139 -7.84 1.16 11.18
N GLU A 140 -6.93 0.69 10.32
CA GLU A 140 -6.65 -0.74 10.16
C GLU A 140 -5.93 -1.35 11.37
N ALA A 141 -5.03 -0.59 12.01
CA ALA A 141 -4.35 -1.02 13.24
C ALA A 141 -5.33 -1.18 14.41
N ASP A 142 -6.32 -0.30 14.53
CA ASP A 142 -7.37 -0.40 15.55
C ASP A 142 -8.32 -1.58 15.31
N GLU A 143 -8.64 -1.93 14.06
CA GLU A 143 -9.38 -3.17 13.76
C GLU A 143 -8.58 -4.42 14.14
N GLN A 144 -7.27 -4.45 13.89
CA GLN A 144 -6.39 -5.53 14.33
C GLN A 144 -6.29 -5.62 15.86
N SER A 145 -6.14 -4.48 16.54
CA SER A 145 -6.04 -4.41 18.01
C SER A 145 -7.31 -4.93 18.71
N GLN A 146 -8.49 -4.68 18.13
CA GLN A 146 -9.75 -5.21 18.66
C GLN A 146 -9.83 -6.75 18.62
N THR A 147 -9.14 -7.41 17.68
CA THR A 147 -9.10 -8.89 17.64
C THR A 147 -8.19 -9.51 18.70
N ALA A 148 -7.21 -8.77 19.21
CA ALA A 148 -6.31 -9.22 20.28
C ALA A 148 -6.93 -9.09 21.69
N LEU A 149 -8.02 -8.33 21.83
CA LEU A 149 -8.71 -8.11 23.12
C LEU A 149 -9.96 -8.96 23.32
N SER A 150 -10.27 -9.88 22.40
CA SER A 150 -11.32 -10.90 22.61
C SER A 150 -10.76 -12.11 23.36
N ASP A 151 -10.08 -11.86 24.47
CA ASP A 151 -9.69 -12.86 25.46
C ASP A 151 -10.47 -12.58 26.75
N ALA A 152 -11.79 -12.36 26.60
CA ALA A 152 -12.72 -12.23 27.71
C ALA A 152 -13.30 -13.62 28.00
N PRO A 153 -12.70 -14.40 28.90
CA PRO A 153 -13.23 -15.71 29.28
C PRO A 153 -14.66 -15.51 29.81
N GLY A 154 -15.64 -16.03 29.06
CA GLY A 154 -17.04 -15.91 29.42
C GLY A 154 -17.36 -16.56 30.78
N TRP A 155 -18.59 -16.35 31.27
CA TRP A 155 -19.07 -16.84 32.58
C TRP A 155 -18.85 -18.34 32.85
N TRP A 156 -18.70 -19.14 31.80
CA TRP A 156 -18.37 -20.56 31.87
C TRP A 156 -17.00 -20.83 32.53
N THR A 157 -16.04 -19.92 32.42
CA THR A 157 -14.74 -20.03 33.12
C THR A 157 -14.87 -19.90 34.62
N LEU A 158 -15.71 -18.97 35.10
CA LEU A 158 -16.08 -18.89 36.52
C LEU A 158 -16.80 -20.16 36.98
N ALA A 159 -17.71 -20.69 36.16
CA ALA A 159 -18.40 -21.94 36.47
C ALA A 159 -17.42 -23.11 36.62
N ILE A 160 -16.44 -23.26 35.73
CA ILE A 160 -15.40 -24.30 35.81
C ILE A 160 -14.52 -24.09 37.05
N ALA A 161 -14.10 -22.86 37.34
CA ALA A 161 -13.27 -22.57 38.52
C ALA A 161 -13.97 -22.95 39.83
N VAL A 162 -15.28 -22.66 39.95
CA VAL A 162 -16.10 -23.05 41.10
C VAL A 162 -16.22 -24.58 41.18
N LEU A 163 -16.45 -25.25 40.06
CA LEU A 163 -16.60 -26.71 40.01
C LEU A 163 -15.31 -27.41 40.48
N VAL A 164 -14.15 -26.91 40.06
CA VAL A 164 -12.83 -27.38 40.53
C VAL A 164 -12.65 -27.16 42.03
N MET A 165 -13.02 -26.00 42.56
CA MET A 165 -12.97 -25.75 44.01
C MET A 165 -13.86 -26.71 44.80
N VAL A 166 -15.09 -26.93 44.35
CA VAL A 166 -16.04 -27.87 44.98
C VAL A 166 -15.46 -29.29 44.97
N TRP A 167 -14.90 -29.71 43.84
CA TRP A 167 -14.26 -31.03 43.71
C TRP A 167 -13.09 -31.21 44.67
N LEU A 168 -12.21 -30.19 44.81
CA LEU A 168 -11.09 -30.23 45.76
C LEU A 168 -11.57 -30.37 47.20
N VAL A 169 -12.64 -29.66 47.59
CA VAL A 169 -13.22 -29.74 48.94
C VAL A 169 -13.82 -31.13 49.21
N LEU A 170 -14.55 -31.69 48.24
CA LEU A 170 -15.10 -33.05 48.32
C LEU A 170 -14.00 -34.10 48.42
N ALA A 171 -12.96 -34.01 47.58
CA ALA A 171 -11.82 -34.90 47.62
C ALA A 171 -11.09 -34.84 48.97
N TRP A 172 -10.95 -33.64 49.55
CA TRP A 172 -10.33 -33.45 50.86
C TRP A 172 -11.18 -34.02 52.01
N ARG A 173 -12.52 -33.93 51.90
CA ARG A 173 -13.49 -34.51 52.84
C ARG A 173 -13.57 -36.03 52.77
N LEU A 174 -13.41 -36.62 51.59
CA LEU A 174 -13.48 -38.08 51.38
C LEU A 174 -12.17 -38.80 51.71
N LYS A 175 -11.04 -38.08 51.72
CA LYS A 175 -9.73 -38.63 52.09
C LYS A 175 -9.47 -38.59 53.61
N ARG A 176 -10.45 -38.11 54.39
CA ARG A 176 -10.45 -38.04 55.86
C ARG A 176 -11.45 -39.05 56.41
#